data_AF-A0A2R6JS73-F1
#
_entry.id   AF-A0A2R6JS73-F1
#
_cell.length_a   1.000
_cell.length_b   1.000
_cell.length_c   1.000
_cell.angle_alpha   90.00
_cell.angle_beta   90.00
_cell.angle_gamma   90.00
#
_symmetry.space_group_name_H-M   'P 1'
#
loop_
_entity.id
_entity.type
_entity.pdbx_description
1 polymer ?
#
loop_
_entity_poly.entity_id
_entity_poly.type
_entity_poly.pdbx_seq_one_letter_code
_entity_poly.pdbx_strand_id
1 'polypeptide(L)'
;MFGQPMVFHCNHYNRTLQQFIEDPDYVDSERIFRMSSAETVYLQMREFLKQYPQADFEGILRVASDLFQFSGFGKLDFSGISEDGGAVVGEESHFGRALRLNVGDRDVPGEYLDQGFVAGVLLAASHHLDLPLADGFEIHQTKSISMGDERCRFEVDPRADYGWLEKLRPDPVRSLPTAPGPEEFVPAEDLEVDEKAIIEAVADLDLSGNEDGLIPRFGLYLTRNYADYYNKSSFRFMKAVEREMGSLGPAETLLKETGHICGFHTFGGIMTSPEWEAVVEPQIDSLQGWVHGMVAIINALGWGVWRVEELVPDDRLVVRAYNAYESTGHLRWFGESEDPVEFLVQGGASALMNLVYYGDIAERDSTSKELYYKLFKEKGGFDAEFTHSIAAGDDYVRVEVTR
;
A
#
# COMPACT_ATOMS: atom_id res chain seq x y z
N MET A 1 2.19 14.84 1.18
CA MET A 1 0.72 14.98 1.10
C MET A 1 0.19 15.29 2.52
N PHE A 2 0.15 16.57 2.90
CA PHE A 2 -0.28 17.08 4.23
C PHE A 2 0.05 16.18 5.44
N GLY A 3 1.36 15.93 5.65
CA GLY A 3 1.85 15.21 6.84
C GLY A 3 1.69 13.68 6.83
N GLN A 4 1.06 13.08 5.81
CA GLN A 4 0.96 11.62 5.71
C GLN A 4 2.10 11.00 4.87
N PRO A 5 2.68 9.87 5.30
CA PRO A 5 3.59 9.07 4.47
C PRO A 5 2.83 8.43 3.32
N MET A 6 3.37 8.55 2.11
CA MET A 6 2.75 8.01 0.90
C MET A 6 3.67 6.97 0.27
N VAL A 7 3.07 5.88 -0.21
CA VAL A 7 3.76 4.79 -0.92
C VAL A 7 2.98 4.43 -2.17
N PHE A 8 3.66 3.86 -3.15
CA PHE A 8 3.00 3.33 -4.35
C PHE A 8 2.72 1.85 -4.19
N HIS A 9 1.52 1.41 -4.54
CA HIS A 9 1.14 0.00 -4.59
C HIS A 9 0.20 -0.25 -5.77
N CYS A 10 0.20 -1.47 -6.30
CA CYS A 10 -0.65 -1.82 -7.43
C CYS A 10 -2.01 -2.37 -6.98
N ASN A 11 -2.92 -2.50 -7.94
CA ASN A 11 -4.23 -3.13 -7.79
C ASN A 11 -4.15 -4.56 -7.25
N HIS A 12 -3.08 -5.32 -7.56
CA HIS A 12 -2.93 -6.68 -7.04
C HIS A 12 -2.66 -6.69 -5.53
N TYR A 13 -1.78 -5.81 -5.03
CA TYR A 13 -1.54 -5.68 -3.59
C TYR A 13 -2.80 -5.23 -2.86
N ASN A 14 -3.42 -4.13 -3.32
CA ASN A 14 -4.61 -3.54 -2.70
C ASN A 14 -5.74 -4.55 -2.60
N ARG A 15 -6.00 -5.29 -3.69
CA ARG A 15 -7.03 -6.32 -3.73
C ARG A 15 -6.71 -7.48 -2.80
N THR A 16 -5.51 -8.05 -2.92
CA THR A 16 -5.13 -9.26 -2.16
C THR A 16 -5.12 -8.99 -0.66
N LEU A 17 -4.56 -7.86 -0.23
CA LEU A 17 -4.57 -7.47 1.18
C LEU A 17 -5.99 -7.43 1.72
N GLN A 18 -6.90 -6.80 0.97
CA GLN A 18 -8.30 -6.73 1.34
C GLN A 18 -8.93 -8.12 1.43
N GLN A 19 -8.77 -8.94 0.41
CA GLN A 19 -9.35 -10.29 0.38
C GLN A 19 -8.87 -11.16 1.53
N PHE A 20 -7.59 -11.08 1.91
CA PHE A 20 -7.06 -11.89 3.00
C PHE A 20 -7.48 -11.39 4.38
N ILE A 21 -7.64 -10.08 4.57
CA ILE A 21 -8.21 -9.55 5.81
C ILE A 21 -9.71 -9.85 5.91
N GLU A 22 -10.41 -9.94 4.78
CA GLU A 22 -11.82 -10.35 4.70
C GLU A 22 -12.04 -11.86 4.90
N ASP A 23 -11.03 -12.71 4.64
CA ASP A 23 -11.16 -14.17 4.63
C ASP A 23 -11.68 -14.78 5.95
N PRO A 24 -11.15 -14.41 7.13
CA PRO A 24 -11.68 -14.94 8.39
C PRO A 24 -13.00 -14.25 8.80
N ASP A 25 -14.08 -15.02 8.85
CA ASP A 25 -15.43 -14.58 9.24
C ASP A 25 -15.57 -14.10 10.70
N TYR A 26 -14.61 -14.44 11.55
CA TYR A 26 -14.53 -14.02 12.95
C TYR A 26 -13.84 -12.66 13.14
N VAL A 27 -13.37 -12.01 12.07
CA VAL A 27 -12.77 -10.67 12.12
C VAL A 27 -13.70 -9.66 11.47
N ASP A 28 -13.96 -8.54 12.16
CA ASP A 28 -14.69 -7.39 11.62
C ASP A 28 -13.80 -6.57 10.66
N SER A 29 -13.57 -7.13 9.47
CA SER A 29 -12.69 -6.61 8.44
C SER A 29 -13.18 -5.28 7.86
N GLU A 30 -14.48 -5.14 7.64
CA GLU A 30 -15.11 -3.89 7.19
C GLU A 30 -14.76 -2.74 8.15
N ARG A 31 -14.97 -2.95 9.46
CA ARG A 31 -14.62 -1.94 10.46
C ARG A 31 -13.13 -1.60 10.42
N ILE A 32 -12.25 -2.60 10.31
CA ILE A 32 -10.80 -2.39 10.25
C ILE A 32 -10.43 -1.46 9.09
N PHE A 33 -10.92 -1.72 7.88
CA PHE A 33 -10.55 -0.93 6.71
C PHE A 33 -11.15 0.48 6.76
N ARG A 34 -12.45 0.59 7.04
CA ARG A 34 -13.15 1.88 7.10
C ARG A 34 -12.51 2.79 8.14
N MET A 35 -12.23 2.26 9.33
CA MET A 35 -11.59 3.01 10.41
C MET A 35 -10.15 3.41 10.06
N SER A 36 -9.36 2.49 9.51
CA SER A 36 -7.97 2.76 9.10
C SER A 36 -7.89 3.85 8.03
N SER A 37 -8.80 3.85 7.07
CA SER A 37 -8.89 4.91 6.06
C SER A 37 -9.36 6.23 6.68
N ALA A 38 -10.47 6.22 7.41
CA ALA A 38 -11.05 7.44 7.99
C ALA A 38 -10.11 8.18 8.93
N GLU A 39 -9.42 7.48 9.84
CA GLU A 39 -8.47 8.12 10.75
C GLU A 39 -7.28 8.73 10.01
N THR A 40 -6.79 8.05 8.98
CA THR A 40 -5.63 8.49 8.20
C THR A 40 -5.97 9.73 7.38
N VAL A 41 -7.12 9.73 6.71
CA VAL A 41 -7.62 10.86 5.94
C VAL A 41 -8.03 12.02 6.84
N TYR A 42 -8.65 11.74 7.99
CA TYR A 42 -8.95 12.78 8.99
C TYR A 42 -7.68 13.54 9.39
N LEU A 43 -6.60 12.83 9.73
CA LEU A 43 -5.34 13.46 10.13
C LEU A 43 -4.70 14.25 8.98
N GLN A 44 -4.77 13.73 7.75
CA GLN A 44 -4.32 14.46 6.56
C GLN A 44 -5.08 15.79 6.41
N MET A 45 -6.40 15.73 6.46
CA MET A 45 -7.26 16.90 6.26
C MET A 45 -7.11 17.90 7.41
N ARG A 46 -6.90 17.44 8.66
CA ARG A 46 -6.57 18.32 9.78
C ARG A 46 -5.25 19.07 9.55
N GLU A 47 -4.25 18.44 8.95
CA GLU A 47 -2.98 19.11 8.63
C GLU A 47 -3.13 20.12 7.48
N PHE A 48 -3.91 19.77 6.45
CA PHE A 48 -4.33 20.73 5.42
C PHE A 48 -5.03 21.95 6.05
N LEU A 49 -6.01 21.74 6.91
CA LEU A 49 -6.80 22.82 7.53
C LEU A 49 -5.99 23.72 8.46
N LYS A 50 -4.89 23.24 9.06
CA LYS A 50 -3.94 24.11 9.77
C LYS A 50 -3.25 25.10 8.84
N GLN A 51 -2.95 24.68 7.61
CA GLN A 51 -2.30 25.52 6.59
C GLN A 51 -3.30 26.44 5.88
N TYR A 52 -4.57 26.04 5.83
CA TYR A 52 -5.65 26.78 5.19
C TYR A 52 -6.87 26.97 6.13
N PRO A 53 -6.72 27.70 7.24
CA PRO A 53 -7.77 27.78 8.27
C PRO A 53 -9.06 28.49 7.81
N GLN A 54 -8.98 29.27 6.73
CA GLN A 54 -10.09 29.98 6.09
C GLN A 54 -10.85 29.15 5.04
N ALA A 55 -10.51 27.87 4.84
CA ALA A 55 -11.24 27.01 3.91
C ALA A 55 -12.69 26.80 4.41
N ASP A 56 -13.66 26.98 3.51
CA ASP A 56 -15.07 26.68 3.74
C ASP A 56 -15.41 25.23 3.38
N PHE A 57 -16.63 24.79 3.67
CA PHE A 57 -17.04 23.39 3.51
C PHE A 57 -16.87 22.93 2.04
N GLU A 58 -17.38 23.70 1.08
CA GLU A 58 -17.24 23.38 -0.35
C GLU A 58 -15.78 23.34 -0.81
N GLY A 59 -14.95 24.27 -0.36
CA GLY A 59 -13.53 24.29 -0.67
C GLY A 59 -12.78 23.07 -0.15
N ILE A 60 -13.14 22.58 1.05
CA ILE A 60 -12.57 21.36 1.64
C ILE A 60 -12.96 20.13 0.82
N LEU A 61 -14.23 20.02 0.43
CA LEU A 61 -14.73 18.90 -0.36
C LEU A 61 -14.10 18.85 -1.75
N ARG A 62 -13.91 20.00 -2.39
CA ARG A 62 -13.21 20.08 -3.68
C ARG A 62 -11.76 19.58 -3.58
N VAL A 63 -11.03 20.02 -2.55
CA VAL A 63 -9.66 19.54 -2.30
C VAL A 63 -9.66 18.03 -2.03
N ALA A 64 -10.66 17.51 -1.32
CA ALA A 64 -10.79 16.07 -1.10
C ALA A 64 -11.01 15.29 -2.41
N SER A 65 -11.88 15.77 -3.32
CA SER A 65 -12.03 15.20 -4.66
C SER A 65 -10.72 15.19 -5.44
N ASP A 66 -10.00 16.33 -5.46
CA ASP A 66 -8.74 16.46 -6.17
C ASP A 66 -7.66 15.52 -5.59
N LEU A 67 -7.60 15.38 -4.26
CA LEU A 67 -6.67 14.46 -3.59
C LEU A 67 -7.00 13.00 -3.90
N PHE A 68 -8.27 12.62 -3.91
CA PHE A 68 -8.71 11.27 -4.23
C PHE A 68 -8.32 10.89 -5.67
N GLN A 69 -8.59 11.80 -6.61
CA GLN A 69 -8.20 11.66 -8.01
C GLN A 69 -6.69 11.59 -8.17
N PHE A 70 -5.96 12.57 -7.62
CA PHE A 70 -4.50 12.63 -7.71
C PHE A 70 -3.83 11.36 -7.18
N SER A 71 -4.39 10.76 -6.14
CA SER A 71 -3.84 9.55 -5.49
C SER A 71 -4.08 8.26 -6.28
N GLY A 72 -4.83 8.32 -7.38
CA GLY A 72 -5.14 7.14 -8.19
C GLY A 72 -6.29 6.29 -7.67
N PHE A 73 -7.09 6.80 -6.71
CA PHE A 73 -8.18 6.04 -6.11
C PHE A 73 -9.46 6.02 -6.95
N GLY A 74 -9.59 6.90 -7.94
CA GLY A 74 -10.78 7.07 -8.77
C GLY A 74 -11.36 8.49 -8.64
N LYS A 75 -12.69 8.63 -8.65
CA LYS A 75 -13.37 9.92 -8.62
C LYS A 75 -14.52 9.93 -7.63
N LEU A 76 -14.46 10.85 -6.68
CA LEU A 76 -15.55 11.14 -5.76
C LEU A 76 -16.17 12.50 -6.07
N ASP A 77 -17.48 12.50 -6.27
CA ASP A 77 -18.32 13.69 -6.39
C ASP A 77 -19.05 13.94 -5.06
N PHE A 78 -18.66 15.02 -4.38
CA PHE A 78 -19.26 15.47 -3.13
C PHE A 78 -20.41 16.48 -3.35
N SER A 79 -20.81 16.81 -4.58
CA SER A 79 -21.85 17.81 -4.84
C SER A 79 -23.22 17.51 -4.19
N GLY A 80 -23.47 16.24 -3.86
CA GLY A 80 -24.67 15.79 -3.17
C GLY A 80 -24.60 15.78 -1.63
N ILE A 81 -23.48 16.23 -1.03
CA ILE A 81 -23.30 16.29 0.42
C ILE A 81 -23.51 17.72 0.95
N SER A 82 -24.05 17.81 2.16
CA SER A 82 -24.20 19.06 2.90
C SER A 82 -23.76 18.89 4.36
N GLU A 83 -23.83 19.97 5.14
CA GLU A 83 -23.53 19.97 6.57
C GLU A 83 -24.51 19.11 7.39
N ASP A 84 -25.66 18.75 6.80
CA ASP A 84 -26.71 17.90 7.38
C ASP A 84 -26.68 16.46 6.83
N GLY A 85 -25.62 16.07 6.13
CA GLY A 85 -25.53 14.77 5.43
C GLY A 85 -25.98 14.86 3.97
N GLY A 86 -26.34 13.72 3.38
CA GLY A 86 -26.61 13.59 1.94
C GLY A 86 -25.85 12.42 1.33
N ALA A 87 -25.38 12.56 0.09
CA ALA A 87 -24.69 11.48 -0.61
C ALA A 87 -23.43 11.92 -1.36
N VAL A 88 -22.44 11.03 -1.36
CA VAL A 88 -21.24 11.14 -2.20
C VAL A 88 -21.31 10.05 -3.27
N VAL A 89 -21.01 10.41 -4.52
CA VAL A 89 -21.01 9.47 -5.65
C VAL A 89 -19.58 9.13 -6.04
N GLY A 90 -19.25 7.85 -6.08
CA GLY A 90 -18.00 7.36 -6.65
C GLY A 90 -18.20 7.03 -8.12
N GLU A 91 -17.82 7.96 -9.00
CA GLU A 91 -17.90 7.77 -10.45
C GLU A 91 -16.94 6.68 -10.92
N GLU A 92 -15.78 6.59 -10.26
CA GLU A 92 -14.75 5.59 -10.51
C GLU A 92 -14.10 5.17 -9.19
N SER A 93 -13.70 3.90 -9.08
CA SER A 93 -13.03 3.37 -7.89
C SER A 93 -11.94 2.36 -8.28
N HIS A 94 -10.71 2.62 -7.82
CA HIS A 94 -9.60 1.69 -7.90
C HIS A 94 -9.93 0.37 -7.21
N PHE A 95 -10.41 0.43 -5.96
CA PHE A 95 -10.74 -0.75 -5.17
C PHE A 95 -11.91 -1.52 -5.78
N GLY A 96 -12.96 -0.80 -6.20
CA GLY A 96 -14.12 -1.40 -6.86
C GLY A 96 -13.74 -2.19 -8.11
N ARG A 97 -12.95 -1.59 -9.01
CA ARG A 97 -12.46 -2.24 -10.24
C ARG A 97 -11.49 -3.39 -9.91
N ALA A 98 -10.53 -3.18 -9.02
CA ALA A 98 -9.52 -4.17 -8.68
C ALA A 98 -10.13 -5.46 -8.11
N LEU A 99 -11.12 -5.33 -7.22
CA LEU A 99 -11.86 -6.47 -6.66
C LEU A 99 -12.61 -7.23 -7.75
N ARG A 100 -13.34 -6.51 -8.61
CA ARG A 100 -14.14 -7.11 -9.68
C ARG A 100 -13.32 -7.87 -10.71
N LEU A 101 -12.12 -7.42 -11.04
CA LEU A 101 -11.23 -8.06 -12.02
C LEU A 101 -10.94 -9.54 -11.73
N ASN A 102 -11.10 -10.01 -10.49
CA ASN A 102 -10.68 -11.35 -10.09
C ASN A 102 -11.81 -12.27 -9.66
N VAL A 103 -12.74 -11.75 -8.85
CA VAL A 103 -13.84 -12.56 -8.31
C VAL A 103 -15.15 -12.38 -9.07
N GLY A 104 -15.17 -11.49 -10.07
CA GLY A 104 -16.41 -11.05 -10.69
C GLY A 104 -17.19 -10.13 -9.76
N ASP A 105 -18.51 -10.13 -9.91
CA ASP A 105 -19.39 -9.32 -9.07
C ASP A 105 -19.45 -9.92 -7.65
N ARG A 106 -19.24 -9.07 -6.64
CA ARG A 106 -19.28 -9.46 -5.21
C ARG A 106 -20.71 -9.45 -4.66
N ASP A 107 -20.91 -10.20 -3.58
CA ASP A 107 -22.17 -10.20 -2.81
C ASP A 107 -22.29 -9.01 -1.85
N VAL A 108 -21.16 -8.43 -1.44
CA VAL A 108 -21.09 -7.27 -0.54
C VAL A 108 -20.14 -6.20 -1.08
N PRO A 109 -20.39 -4.91 -0.78
CA PRO A 109 -19.51 -3.83 -1.21
C PRO A 109 -18.09 -4.00 -0.67
N GLY A 110 -17.09 -3.59 -1.45
CA GLY A 110 -15.67 -3.70 -1.08
C GLY A 110 -14.91 -2.37 -1.11
N GLU A 111 -15.55 -1.25 -1.40
CA GLU A 111 -14.92 0.07 -1.48
C GLU A 111 -14.68 0.71 -0.09
N TYR A 112 -14.11 -0.06 0.84
CA TYR A 112 -13.93 0.35 2.23
C TYR A 112 -12.95 1.52 2.40
N LEU A 113 -11.90 1.59 1.57
CA LEU A 113 -11.00 2.75 1.55
C LEU A 113 -11.78 4.01 1.17
N ASP A 114 -12.59 3.95 0.11
CA ASP A 114 -13.36 5.07 -0.41
C ASP A 114 -14.38 5.56 0.64
N GLN A 115 -15.12 4.63 1.25
CA GLN A 115 -16.07 4.93 2.31
C GLN A 115 -15.39 5.56 3.53
N GLY A 116 -14.25 5.02 3.95
CA GLY A 116 -13.44 5.60 5.02
C GLY A 116 -12.86 6.96 4.65
N PHE A 117 -12.48 7.18 3.39
CA PHE A 117 -11.96 8.45 2.90
C PHE A 117 -13.03 9.54 3.01
N VAL A 118 -14.25 9.26 2.54
CA VAL A 118 -15.41 10.15 2.71
C VAL A 118 -15.62 10.47 4.19
N ALA A 119 -15.61 9.45 5.06
CA ALA A 119 -15.79 9.67 6.49
C ALA A 119 -14.71 10.58 7.08
N GLY A 120 -13.43 10.32 6.78
CA GLY A 120 -12.30 11.12 7.29
C GLY A 120 -12.35 12.58 6.86
N VAL A 121 -12.76 12.85 5.62
CA VAL A 121 -12.96 14.20 5.08
C VAL A 121 -14.08 14.92 5.83
N LEU A 122 -15.26 14.30 5.94
CA LEU A 122 -16.42 14.90 6.61
C LEU A 122 -16.13 15.17 8.08
N LEU A 123 -15.54 14.22 8.80
CA LEU A 123 -15.06 14.40 10.17
C LEU A 123 -14.14 15.63 10.31
N ALA A 124 -13.16 15.78 9.43
CA ALA A 124 -12.21 16.88 9.50
C ALA A 124 -12.86 18.22 9.20
N ALA A 125 -13.73 18.27 8.19
CA ALA A 125 -14.49 19.46 7.81
C ALA A 125 -15.43 19.90 8.94
N SER A 126 -16.21 18.97 9.50
CA SER A 126 -17.18 19.25 10.55
C SER A 126 -16.52 19.68 11.86
N HIS A 127 -15.41 19.06 12.26
CA HIS A 127 -14.63 19.54 13.41
C HIS A 127 -13.95 20.90 13.18
N HIS A 128 -13.67 21.27 11.92
CA HIS A 128 -13.05 22.55 11.59
C HIS A 128 -14.06 23.70 11.59
N LEU A 129 -15.28 23.43 11.11
CA LEU A 129 -16.32 24.42 10.90
C LEU A 129 -17.44 24.39 11.96
N ASP A 130 -17.35 23.50 12.96
CA ASP A 130 -18.35 23.32 14.02
C ASP A 130 -19.74 22.96 13.46
N LEU A 131 -19.78 21.95 12.58
CA LEU A 131 -20.98 21.51 11.86
C LEU A 131 -21.70 20.35 12.58
N PRO A 132 -23.01 20.12 12.36
CA PRO A 132 -23.79 19.07 13.03
C PRO A 132 -23.17 17.66 12.94
N LEU A 133 -22.58 17.31 11.79
CA LEU A 133 -21.88 16.03 11.61
C LEU A 133 -20.73 15.80 12.60
N ALA A 134 -20.19 16.84 13.26
CA ALA A 134 -19.18 16.71 14.31
C ALA A 134 -19.65 15.91 15.53
N ASP A 135 -20.97 15.82 15.76
CA ASP A 135 -21.55 15.03 16.85
C ASP A 135 -21.61 13.54 16.51
N GLY A 136 -21.55 13.18 15.22
CA GLY A 136 -21.64 11.80 14.76
C GLY A 136 -22.35 11.65 13.41
N PHE A 137 -21.97 10.62 12.67
CA PHE A 137 -22.71 10.15 11.50
C PHE A 137 -22.40 8.70 11.16
N GLU A 138 -23.29 8.10 10.36
CA GLU A 138 -23.06 6.81 9.72
C GLU A 138 -22.96 6.98 8.21
N ILE A 139 -22.14 6.17 7.56
CA ILE A 139 -22.05 6.10 6.11
C ILE A 139 -22.46 4.71 5.66
N HIS A 140 -23.40 4.63 4.74
CA HIS A 140 -23.89 3.40 4.13
C HIS A 140 -23.61 3.39 2.63
N GLN A 141 -22.96 2.34 2.14
CA GLN A 141 -22.78 2.18 0.70
C GLN A 141 -24.01 1.48 0.09
N THR A 142 -24.76 2.19 -0.74
CA THR A 142 -26.03 1.69 -1.34
C THR A 142 -25.86 1.24 -2.79
N LYS A 143 -24.76 1.62 -3.43
CA LYS A 143 -24.35 1.20 -4.77
C LYS A 143 -22.85 0.90 -4.78
N SER A 144 -22.42 -0.13 -5.49
CA SER A 144 -21.03 -0.60 -5.48
C SER A 144 -20.57 -1.10 -6.84
N ILE A 145 -19.44 -0.55 -7.31
CA ILE A 145 -18.77 -0.99 -8.53
C ILE A 145 -18.31 -2.44 -8.39
N SER A 146 -17.81 -2.83 -7.21
CA SER A 146 -17.39 -4.20 -6.91
C SER A 146 -18.54 -5.22 -6.94
N MET A 147 -19.78 -4.77 -6.76
CA MET A 147 -21.01 -5.58 -6.89
C MET A 147 -21.65 -5.49 -8.28
N GLY A 148 -21.01 -4.78 -9.23
CA GLY A 148 -21.47 -4.67 -10.61
C GLY A 148 -22.35 -3.47 -10.93
N ASP A 149 -22.62 -2.56 -9.98
CA ASP A 149 -23.23 -1.26 -10.31
C ASP A 149 -22.27 -0.41 -11.15
N GLU A 150 -22.81 0.56 -11.90
CA GLU A 150 -21.98 1.47 -12.71
C GLU A 150 -21.16 2.46 -11.87
N ARG A 151 -21.63 2.78 -10.65
CA ARG A 151 -21.04 3.80 -9.77
C ARG A 151 -21.24 3.39 -8.32
N CYS A 152 -20.39 3.91 -7.44
CA CYS A 152 -20.58 3.83 -5.99
C CYS A 152 -21.51 4.95 -5.49
N ARG A 153 -22.26 4.69 -4.43
CA ARG A 153 -23.05 5.70 -3.74
C ARG A 153 -22.96 5.52 -2.23
N PHE A 154 -22.44 6.53 -1.55
CA PHE A 154 -22.26 6.57 -0.10
C PHE A 154 -23.27 7.55 0.50
N GLU A 155 -24.26 7.04 1.22
CA GLU A 155 -25.27 7.82 1.94
C GLU A 155 -24.76 8.15 3.34
N VAL A 156 -24.87 9.41 3.77
CA VAL A 156 -24.41 9.91 5.06
C VAL A 156 -25.60 10.34 5.91
N ASP A 157 -25.80 9.67 7.05
CA ASP A 157 -26.86 9.97 8.01
C ASP A 157 -26.27 10.64 9.28
N PRO A 158 -26.64 11.90 9.59
CA PRO A 158 -26.10 12.66 10.74
C PRO A 158 -26.61 12.20 12.12
N ARG A 159 -27.39 11.12 12.22
CA ARG A 159 -28.07 10.72 13.47
C ARG A 159 -27.45 9.53 14.21
N ALA A 160 -26.18 9.22 13.95
CA ALA A 160 -25.48 8.09 14.55
C ALA A 160 -24.22 8.52 15.31
N ASP A 161 -23.85 7.80 16.37
CA ASP A 161 -22.59 8.03 17.10
C ASP A 161 -21.37 7.40 16.36
N TYR A 162 -20.18 7.90 16.64
CA TYR A 162 -18.89 7.40 16.16
C TYR A 162 -18.42 6.10 16.83
N GLY A 163 -19.34 5.16 17.12
CA GLY A 163 -19.01 3.89 17.80
C GLY A 163 -17.96 3.02 17.05
N TRP A 164 -17.64 3.38 15.81
CA TRP A 164 -16.70 2.68 14.93
C TRP A 164 -15.28 3.29 14.89
N LEU A 165 -15.02 4.47 15.50
CA LEU A 165 -13.69 5.12 15.48
C LEU A 165 -12.93 4.96 16.82
N GLU A 166 -11.74 4.36 16.77
CA GLU A 166 -10.87 4.18 17.94
C GLU A 166 -10.01 5.41 18.28
N LYS A 167 -9.86 6.36 17.35
CA LYS A 167 -9.13 7.62 17.53
C LYS A 167 -7.68 7.41 18.00
N LEU A 168 -6.98 6.45 17.39
CA LEU A 168 -5.56 6.20 17.68
C LEU A 168 -4.73 7.48 17.53
N ARG A 169 -3.73 7.63 18.40
CA ARG A 169 -2.78 8.74 18.35
C ARG A 169 -1.41 8.20 17.96
N PRO A 170 -0.68 8.90 17.07
CA PRO A 170 0.65 8.47 16.70
C PRO A 170 1.61 8.71 17.86
N ASP A 171 2.44 7.72 18.15
CA ASP A 171 3.59 7.82 19.03
C ASP A 171 4.82 8.33 18.26
N PRO A 172 5.74 9.03 18.94
CA PRO A 172 6.99 9.46 18.33
C PRO A 172 7.82 8.22 17.97
N VAL A 173 8.24 8.14 16.71
CA VAL A 173 9.18 7.12 16.25
C VAL A 173 10.60 7.58 16.60
N ARG A 174 11.43 6.68 17.11
CA ARG A 174 12.85 6.98 17.37
C ARG A 174 13.56 7.40 16.08
N SER A 175 14.66 8.14 16.22
CA SER A 175 15.52 8.46 15.07
C SER A 175 16.12 7.16 14.53
N LEU A 176 15.94 6.93 13.23
CA LEU A 176 16.55 5.84 12.50
C LEU A 176 17.74 6.37 11.69
N PRO A 177 18.75 5.52 11.40
CA PRO A 177 19.87 5.95 10.58
C PRO A 177 19.43 6.27 9.15
N THR A 178 20.22 7.12 8.50
CA THR A 178 20.13 7.29 7.05
C THR A 178 20.70 6.05 6.37
N ALA A 179 20.03 5.58 5.32
CA ALA A 179 20.55 4.45 4.55
C ALA A 179 21.90 4.82 3.92
N PRO A 180 22.93 3.96 4.02
CA PRO A 180 24.18 4.12 3.29
C PRO A 180 23.96 4.07 1.77
N GLY A 181 24.95 4.50 0.98
CA GLY A 181 24.92 4.35 -0.48
C GLY A 181 25.09 2.89 -0.92
N PRO A 182 24.67 2.51 -2.15
CA PRO A 182 24.91 1.16 -2.68
C PRO A 182 26.41 0.81 -2.75
N GLU A 183 27.28 1.80 -2.93
CA GLU A 183 28.74 1.67 -2.98
C GLU A 183 29.39 1.16 -1.69
N GLU A 184 28.66 1.19 -0.56
CA GLU A 184 29.15 0.60 0.70
C GLU A 184 29.02 -0.93 0.74
N PHE A 185 28.24 -1.53 -0.17
CA PHE A 185 28.00 -2.98 -0.22
C PHE A 185 28.59 -3.62 -1.48
N VAL A 186 28.61 -2.88 -2.59
CA VAL A 186 29.10 -3.36 -3.88
C VAL A 186 30.15 -2.36 -4.39
N PRO A 187 31.35 -2.81 -4.81
CA PRO A 187 32.35 -1.94 -5.43
C PRO A 187 31.74 -1.15 -6.59
N ALA A 188 32.12 0.11 -6.76
CA ALA A 188 31.53 0.99 -7.76
C ALA A 188 31.72 0.48 -9.20
N GLU A 189 32.81 -0.23 -9.46
CA GLU A 189 33.10 -0.89 -10.73
C GLU A 189 32.20 -2.09 -11.05
N ASP A 190 31.57 -2.68 -10.03
CA ASP A 190 30.67 -3.84 -10.15
C ASP A 190 29.18 -3.42 -10.10
N LEU A 191 28.89 -2.14 -9.87
CA LEU A 191 27.54 -1.58 -9.95
C LEU A 191 27.16 -1.31 -11.40
N GLU A 192 26.29 -2.16 -11.97
CA GLU A 192 25.76 -1.98 -13.32
C GLU A 192 24.80 -0.78 -13.43
N VAL A 193 24.06 -0.47 -12.35
CA VAL A 193 22.97 0.50 -12.38
C VAL A 193 23.33 1.84 -11.75
N ASP A 194 22.96 2.93 -12.42
CA ASP A 194 22.91 4.27 -11.82
C ASP A 194 21.58 4.42 -11.06
N GLU A 195 21.58 4.04 -9.78
CA GLU A 195 20.41 4.12 -8.89
C GLU A 195 19.78 5.52 -8.92
N LYS A 196 20.61 6.56 -8.92
CA LYS A 196 20.13 7.94 -8.86
C LYS A 196 19.39 8.31 -10.14
N ALA A 197 19.94 7.98 -11.30
CA ALA A 197 19.29 8.24 -12.59
C ALA A 197 17.97 7.48 -12.72
N ILE A 198 17.90 6.23 -12.22
CA ILE A 198 16.66 5.44 -12.19
C ILE A 198 15.61 6.11 -11.30
N ILE A 199 15.97 6.51 -10.08
CA ILE A 199 15.04 7.17 -9.15
C ILE A 199 14.52 8.49 -9.74
N GLU A 200 15.40 9.29 -10.35
CA GLU A 200 15.02 10.54 -11.02
C GLU A 200 14.06 10.28 -12.19
N ALA A 201 14.36 9.28 -13.03
CA ALA A 201 13.49 8.91 -14.14
C ALA A 201 12.10 8.43 -13.69
N VAL A 202 12.00 7.63 -12.62
CA VAL A 202 10.71 7.21 -12.04
C VAL A 202 9.97 8.40 -11.44
N ALA A 203 10.67 9.32 -10.78
CA ALA A 203 10.07 10.52 -10.20
C ALA A 203 9.49 11.47 -11.27
N ASP A 204 10.09 11.49 -12.46
CA ASP A 204 9.63 12.25 -13.62
C ASP A 204 8.43 11.61 -14.34
N LEU A 205 8.11 10.35 -14.05
CA LEU A 205 6.87 9.74 -14.54
C LEU A 205 5.67 10.48 -13.94
N ASP A 206 4.68 10.77 -14.78
CA ASP A 206 3.39 11.24 -14.30
C ASP A 206 2.67 10.09 -13.57
N LEU A 207 2.90 10.00 -12.27
CA LEU A 207 2.28 9.07 -11.31
C LEU A 207 1.14 9.77 -10.56
N SER A 208 0.27 10.45 -11.30
CA SER A 208 -0.96 11.06 -10.81
C SER A 208 -2.18 10.48 -11.54
N GLY A 209 -3.35 10.52 -10.89
CA GLY A 209 -4.56 9.97 -11.48
C GLY A 209 -4.98 10.70 -12.75
N ASN A 210 -5.35 9.92 -13.77
CA ASN A 210 -5.82 10.41 -15.07
C ASN A 210 -7.24 11.01 -15.00
N GLU A 211 -7.92 11.16 -16.14
CA GLU A 211 -9.29 11.70 -16.22
C GLU A 211 -10.34 10.86 -15.47
N ASP A 212 -10.06 9.56 -15.28
CA ASP A 212 -10.83 8.60 -14.47
C ASP A 212 -10.34 8.54 -13.01
N GLY A 213 -9.28 9.28 -12.69
CA GLY A 213 -8.64 9.27 -11.37
C GLY A 213 -7.86 8.01 -11.06
N LEU A 214 -7.42 7.27 -12.09
CA LEU A 214 -6.63 6.04 -11.96
C LEU A 214 -5.19 6.27 -12.47
N ILE A 215 -4.21 5.51 -11.99
CA ILE A 215 -2.81 5.59 -12.43
C ILE A 215 -2.43 4.33 -13.24
N PRO A 216 -2.69 4.26 -14.55
CA PRO A 216 -2.28 3.13 -15.39
C PRO A 216 -0.80 3.24 -15.77
N ARG A 217 0.08 2.50 -15.10
CA ARG A 217 1.55 2.52 -15.30
C ARG A 217 2.15 1.14 -15.08
N PHE A 218 3.23 0.84 -15.79
CA PHE A 218 3.91 -0.47 -15.71
C PHE A 218 2.99 -1.68 -16.03
N GLY A 219 1.98 -1.48 -16.87
CA GLY A 219 0.96 -2.51 -17.13
C GLY A 219 0.03 -2.80 -15.95
N LEU A 220 0.05 -1.96 -14.91
CA LEU A 220 -0.71 -2.10 -13.67
C LEU A 220 -1.59 -0.86 -13.46
N TYR A 221 -2.47 -0.93 -12.47
CA TYR A 221 -3.10 0.25 -11.90
C TYR A 221 -2.45 0.53 -10.55
N LEU A 222 -1.71 1.62 -10.45
CA LEU A 222 -1.08 2.06 -9.21
C LEU A 222 -2.03 2.94 -8.38
N THR A 223 -1.76 3.02 -7.09
CA THR A 223 -2.23 4.06 -6.20
C THR A 223 -1.05 4.67 -5.47
N ARG A 224 -1.09 5.99 -5.27
CA ARG A 224 -0.26 6.68 -4.29
C ARG A 224 -1.03 6.64 -2.97
N ASN A 225 -0.86 5.57 -2.21
CA ASN A 225 -1.68 5.29 -1.04
C ASN A 225 -0.96 5.63 0.27
N TYR A 226 -1.73 5.72 1.35
CA TYR A 226 -1.21 6.05 2.67
C TYR A 226 -0.52 4.84 3.27
N ALA A 227 0.75 4.99 3.68
CA ALA A 227 1.43 3.93 4.42
C ALA A 227 0.67 3.59 5.71
N ASP A 228 0.15 4.63 6.38
CA ASP A 228 -0.61 4.47 7.63
C ASP A 228 -1.95 3.76 7.44
N TYR A 229 -2.56 3.80 6.25
CA TYR A 229 -3.74 2.98 5.94
C TYR A 229 -3.37 1.48 5.96
N TYR A 230 -2.30 1.10 5.27
CA TYR A 230 -1.84 -0.30 5.26
C TYR A 230 -1.44 -0.76 6.64
N ASN A 231 -0.61 0.02 7.34
CA ASN A 231 -0.13 -0.33 8.67
C ASN A 231 -1.28 -0.52 9.66
N LYS A 232 -2.23 0.42 9.71
CA LYS A 232 -3.38 0.28 10.61
C LYS A 232 -4.26 -0.90 10.23
N SER A 233 -4.48 -1.15 8.94
CA SER A 233 -5.35 -2.25 8.51
C SER A 233 -4.72 -3.61 8.83
N SER A 234 -3.46 -3.81 8.45
CA SER A 234 -2.72 -5.06 8.69
C SER A 234 -2.53 -5.35 10.18
N PHE A 235 -2.12 -4.37 10.98
CA PHE A 235 -1.82 -4.63 12.39
C PHE A 235 -3.07 -4.68 13.27
N ARG A 236 -4.17 -4.01 12.89
CA ARG A 236 -5.49 -4.28 13.52
C ARG A 236 -5.98 -5.68 13.20
N PHE A 237 -5.79 -6.12 11.96
CA PHE A 237 -6.10 -7.49 11.56
C PHE A 237 -5.30 -8.51 12.38
N MET A 238 -3.99 -8.32 12.51
CA MET A 238 -3.14 -9.19 13.35
C MET A 238 -3.63 -9.24 14.79
N LYS A 239 -3.90 -8.09 15.43
CA LYS A 239 -4.43 -8.05 16.80
C LYS A 239 -5.81 -8.70 16.94
N ALA A 240 -6.67 -8.57 15.92
CA ALA A 240 -7.97 -9.22 15.90
C ALA A 240 -7.81 -10.75 15.83
N VAL A 241 -6.99 -11.25 14.91
CA VAL A 241 -6.70 -12.69 14.79
C VAL A 241 -6.07 -13.23 16.07
N GLU A 242 -5.08 -12.54 16.64
CA GLU A 242 -4.46 -12.94 17.91
C GLU A 242 -5.49 -13.04 19.05
N ARG A 243 -6.39 -12.06 19.15
CA ARG A 243 -7.44 -12.06 20.17
C ARG A 243 -8.39 -13.24 20.04
N GLU A 244 -8.80 -13.58 18.82
CA GLU A 244 -9.78 -14.65 18.58
C GLU A 244 -9.13 -16.05 18.58
N MET A 245 -7.89 -16.18 18.11
CA MET A 245 -7.21 -17.47 17.87
C MET A 245 -6.10 -17.78 18.87
N GLY A 246 -5.63 -16.80 19.65
CA GLY A 246 -4.48 -16.94 20.55
C GLY A 246 -3.13 -17.13 19.84
N SER A 247 -3.04 -16.76 18.55
CA SER A 247 -1.83 -16.88 17.73
C SER A 247 -1.85 -15.89 16.56
N LEU A 248 -0.69 -15.31 16.24
CA LEU A 248 -0.48 -14.44 15.08
C LEU A 248 -0.25 -15.21 13.77
N GLY A 249 0.16 -16.48 13.85
CA GLY A 249 0.62 -17.26 12.70
C GLY A 249 -0.31 -17.29 11.48
N PRO A 250 -1.65 -17.41 11.64
CA PRO A 250 -2.57 -17.32 10.51
C PRO A 250 -2.54 -15.95 9.83
N ALA A 251 -2.48 -14.87 10.61
CA ALA A 251 -2.44 -13.50 10.10
C ALA A 251 -1.12 -13.22 9.37
N GLU A 252 0.01 -13.63 9.95
CA GLU A 252 1.35 -13.52 9.36
C GLU A 252 1.44 -14.26 8.03
N THR A 253 0.87 -15.46 7.96
CA THR A 253 0.85 -16.27 6.71
C THR A 253 0.13 -15.52 5.59
N LEU A 254 -1.02 -14.93 5.90
CA LEU A 254 -1.83 -14.17 4.94
C LEU A 254 -1.14 -12.87 4.52
N LEU A 255 -0.54 -12.13 5.46
CA LEU A 255 0.18 -10.89 5.15
C LEU A 255 1.47 -11.15 4.35
N LYS A 256 2.22 -12.20 4.67
CA LYS A 256 3.38 -12.66 3.86
C LYS A 256 2.95 -13.01 2.44
N GLU A 257 1.85 -13.74 2.29
CA GLU A 257 1.31 -14.09 0.97
C GLU A 257 0.87 -12.85 0.17
N THR A 258 0.38 -11.81 0.84
CA THR A 258 0.11 -10.52 0.21
C THR A 258 1.39 -9.93 -0.38
N GLY A 259 2.50 -10.01 0.36
CA GLY A 259 3.83 -9.60 -0.11
C GLY A 259 4.30 -10.40 -1.33
N HIS A 260 4.11 -11.72 -1.35
CA HIS A 260 4.44 -12.56 -2.52
C HIS A 260 3.67 -12.15 -3.77
N ILE A 261 2.34 -12.00 -3.66
CA ILE A 261 1.48 -11.62 -4.78
C ILE A 261 1.83 -10.21 -5.27
N CYS A 262 2.15 -9.29 -4.35
CA CYS A 262 2.62 -7.95 -4.67
C CYS A 262 3.92 -7.99 -5.46
N GLY A 263 4.96 -8.64 -4.93
CA GLY A 263 6.24 -8.73 -5.60
C GLY A 263 6.12 -9.41 -6.96
N PHE A 264 5.36 -10.49 -7.06
CA PHE A 264 5.15 -11.20 -8.33
C PHE A 264 4.54 -10.31 -9.42
N HIS A 265 3.40 -9.68 -9.16
CA HIS A 265 2.73 -8.86 -10.18
C HIS A 265 3.35 -7.47 -10.35
N THR A 266 3.77 -6.84 -9.26
CA THR A 266 4.33 -5.47 -9.32
C THR A 266 5.69 -5.49 -9.96
N PHE A 267 6.59 -6.36 -9.49
CA PHE A 267 7.94 -6.41 -10.05
C PHE A 267 7.91 -7.02 -11.44
N GLY A 268 7.13 -8.07 -11.66
CA GLY A 268 6.93 -8.63 -13.00
C GLY A 268 6.37 -7.60 -13.98
N GLY A 269 5.35 -6.84 -13.58
CA GLY A 269 4.78 -5.76 -14.40
C GLY A 269 5.79 -4.67 -14.73
N ILE A 270 6.56 -4.21 -13.73
CA ILE A 270 7.63 -3.22 -13.93
C ILE A 270 8.70 -3.77 -14.86
N MET A 271 9.27 -4.94 -14.55
CA MET A 271 10.37 -5.57 -15.29
C MET A 271 10.02 -5.93 -16.75
N THR A 272 8.73 -6.01 -17.08
CA THR A 272 8.24 -6.28 -18.45
C THR A 272 7.60 -5.04 -19.11
N SER A 273 7.70 -3.88 -18.48
CA SER A 273 7.08 -2.65 -18.95
C SER A 273 7.99 -1.84 -19.90
N PRO A 274 7.42 -1.06 -20.82
CA PRO A 274 8.19 -0.12 -21.65
C PRO A 274 9.03 0.88 -20.84
N GLU A 275 8.57 1.26 -19.64
CA GLU A 275 9.31 2.15 -18.75
C GLU A 275 10.62 1.51 -18.26
N TRP A 276 10.61 0.21 -17.94
CA TRP A 276 11.83 -0.53 -17.60
C TRP A 276 12.78 -0.63 -18.78
N GLU A 277 12.26 -0.96 -19.97
CA GLU A 277 13.05 -1.06 -21.21
C GLU A 277 13.74 0.27 -21.57
N ALA A 278 13.09 1.39 -21.24
CA ALA A 278 13.61 2.72 -21.53
C ALA A 278 14.67 3.19 -20.53
N VAL A 279 14.55 2.80 -19.26
CA VAL A 279 15.33 3.40 -18.16
C VAL A 279 16.37 2.44 -17.58
N VAL A 280 15.98 1.20 -17.28
CA VAL A 280 16.80 0.27 -16.49
C VAL A 280 17.52 -0.72 -17.40
N GLU A 281 16.81 -1.32 -18.34
CA GLU A 281 17.37 -2.34 -19.24
C GLU A 281 18.62 -1.89 -20.02
N PRO A 282 18.76 -0.63 -20.47
CA PRO A 282 19.98 -0.18 -21.15
C PRO A 282 21.23 -0.13 -20.27
N GLN A 283 21.09 -0.29 -18.96
CA GLN A 283 22.18 -0.22 -17.98
C GLN A 283 22.65 -1.61 -17.52
N ILE A 284 21.88 -2.66 -17.76
CA ILE A 284 22.12 -3.99 -17.19
C ILE A 284 22.58 -4.97 -18.27
N ASP A 285 23.62 -5.75 -17.94
CA ASP A 285 24.19 -6.79 -18.80
C ASP A 285 24.12 -8.18 -18.14
N SER A 286 23.66 -8.26 -16.88
CA SER A 286 23.53 -9.51 -16.13
C SER A 286 22.22 -9.60 -15.33
N LEU A 287 21.86 -10.82 -14.90
CA LEU A 287 20.72 -11.03 -13.98
C LEU A 287 20.90 -10.33 -12.63
N GLN A 288 22.14 -10.07 -12.20
CA GLN A 288 22.39 -9.30 -10.98
C GLN A 288 21.96 -7.83 -11.19
N GLY A 289 22.23 -7.28 -12.38
CA GLY A 289 21.74 -5.97 -12.79
C GLY A 289 20.22 -5.84 -12.67
N TRP A 290 19.44 -6.88 -12.99
CA TRP A 290 17.98 -6.88 -12.79
C TRP A 290 17.59 -6.74 -11.32
N VAL A 291 18.29 -7.43 -10.41
CA VAL A 291 18.06 -7.30 -8.96
C VAL A 291 18.34 -5.87 -8.50
N HIS A 292 19.50 -5.31 -8.86
CA HIS A 292 19.87 -3.94 -8.47
C HIS A 292 18.97 -2.87 -9.10
N GLY A 293 18.59 -3.04 -10.37
CA GLY A 293 17.67 -2.16 -11.07
C GLY A 293 16.29 -2.13 -10.42
N MET A 294 15.74 -3.29 -10.06
CA MET A 294 14.46 -3.36 -9.36
C MET A 294 14.55 -2.77 -7.95
N VAL A 295 15.66 -2.95 -7.24
CA VAL A 295 15.91 -2.29 -5.94
C VAL A 295 15.92 -0.77 -6.08
N ALA A 296 16.52 -0.22 -7.14
CA ALA A 296 16.48 1.22 -7.42
C ALA A 296 15.05 1.72 -7.67
N ILE A 297 14.23 0.96 -8.39
CA ILE A 297 12.79 1.27 -8.57
C ILE A 297 12.05 1.22 -7.24
N ILE A 298 12.24 0.19 -6.41
CA ILE A 298 11.62 0.07 -5.07
C ILE A 298 11.89 1.31 -4.23
N ASN A 299 13.11 1.85 -4.29
CA ASN A 299 13.52 3.06 -3.56
C ASN A 299 12.79 4.32 -4.03
N ALA A 300 12.25 4.34 -5.25
CA ALA A 300 11.38 5.40 -5.75
C ALA A 300 9.89 5.21 -5.35
N LEU A 301 9.46 3.99 -4.99
CA LEU A 301 8.06 3.68 -4.64
C LEU A 301 7.70 3.99 -3.18
N GLY A 302 8.69 4.32 -2.34
CA GLY A 302 8.49 4.75 -0.96
C GLY A 302 8.47 3.62 0.07
N TRP A 303 8.92 2.40 -0.27
CA TRP A 303 8.87 1.24 0.62
C TRP A 303 10.00 1.17 1.67
N GLY A 304 10.58 2.32 1.99
CA GLY A 304 11.89 2.42 2.62
C GLY A 304 13.01 2.50 1.58
N VAL A 305 14.26 2.47 2.06
CA VAL A 305 15.45 2.44 1.21
C VAL A 305 16.11 1.06 1.34
N TRP A 306 16.07 0.30 0.26
CA TRP A 306 16.59 -1.05 0.16
C TRP A 306 18.03 -1.04 -0.32
N ARG A 307 18.85 -1.92 0.27
CA ARG A 307 20.24 -2.15 -0.10
C ARG A 307 20.49 -3.65 -0.22
N VAL A 308 21.11 -4.06 -1.31
CA VAL A 308 21.62 -5.41 -1.49
C VAL A 308 22.91 -5.51 -0.69
N GLU A 309 22.87 -6.22 0.43
CA GLU A 309 24.05 -6.47 1.26
C GLU A 309 24.91 -7.59 0.66
N GLU A 310 24.28 -8.63 0.13
CA GLU A 310 24.93 -9.77 -0.49
C GLU A 310 24.03 -10.33 -1.60
N LEU A 311 24.60 -10.69 -2.75
CA LEU A 311 23.89 -11.38 -3.83
C LEU A 311 24.79 -12.46 -4.42
N VAL A 312 24.39 -13.73 -4.22
CA VAL A 312 24.97 -14.91 -4.86
C VAL A 312 23.95 -15.41 -5.89
N PRO A 313 24.25 -15.34 -7.21
CA PRO A 313 23.31 -15.71 -8.27
C PRO A 313 22.70 -17.10 -8.09
N ASP A 314 21.37 -17.21 -8.23
CA ASP A 314 20.57 -18.44 -8.09
C ASP A 314 20.74 -19.19 -6.75
N ASP A 315 21.26 -18.53 -5.71
CA ASP A 315 21.51 -19.16 -4.41
C ASP A 315 21.00 -18.31 -3.24
N ARG A 316 21.46 -17.05 -3.13
CA ARG A 316 21.24 -16.24 -1.94
C ARG A 316 21.14 -14.76 -2.22
N LEU A 317 20.20 -14.09 -1.55
CA LEU A 317 20.11 -12.63 -1.50
C LEU A 317 19.96 -12.17 -0.05
N VAL A 318 20.72 -11.17 0.36
CA VAL A 318 20.53 -10.47 1.63
C VAL A 318 20.20 -9.01 1.34
N VAL A 319 19.06 -8.55 1.87
CA VAL A 319 18.61 -7.17 1.73
C VAL A 319 18.49 -6.51 3.09
N ARG A 320 18.95 -5.26 3.16
CA ARG A 320 18.64 -4.34 4.26
C ARG A 320 17.62 -3.31 3.80
N ALA A 321 16.54 -3.12 4.54
CA ALA A 321 15.58 -2.04 4.30
C ALA A 321 15.60 -1.04 5.46
N TYR A 322 15.94 0.21 5.14
CA TYR A 322 15.98 1.33 6.07
C TYR A 322 14.68 2.12 5.98
N ASN A 323 14.19 2.61 7.13
CA ASN A 323 12.94 3.38 7.20
C ASN A 323 11.75 2.65 6.53
N ALA A 324 11.69 1.32 6.64
CA ALA A 324 10.60 0.53 6.10
C ALA A 324 9.27 1.00 6.69
N TYR A 325 8.27 1.21 5.83
CA TYR A 325 7.03 1.87 6.27
C TYR A 325 6.21 1.00 7.22
N GLU A 326 6.33 -0.33 7.14
CA GLU A 326 5.60 -1.28 7.98
C GLU A 326 6.03 -1.17 9.44
N SER A 327 7.34 -1.27 9.73
CA SER A 327 7.84 -1.15 11.10
C SER A 327 7.85 0.26 11.65
N THR A 328 8.16 1.27 10.84
CA THR A 328 8.01 2.66 11.28
C THR A 328 6.55 3.00 11.59
N GLY A 329 5.61 2.42 10.84
CA GLY A 329 4.18 2.48 11.13
C GLY A 329 3.76 1.70 12.37
N HIS A 330 4.30 0.50 12.56
CA HIS A 330 4.04 -0.30 13.75
C HIS A 330 4.48 0.46 15.01
N LEU A 331 5.72 0.97 15.03
CA LEU A 331 6.23 1.82 16.11
C LEU A 331 5.34 3.03 16.37
N ARG A 332 4.85 3.68 15.30
CA ARG A 332 4.00 4.87 15.40
C ARG A 332 2.61 4.59 15.97
N TRP A 333 1.99 3.46 15.64
CA TRP A 333 0.57 3.24 15.92
C TRP A 333 0.29 2.14 16.95
N PHE A 334 1.25 1.23 17.13
CA PHE A 334 1.09 0.01 17.91
C PHE A 334 2.25 -0.25 18.88
N GLY A 335 3.34 0.51 18.79
CA GLY A 335 4.51 0.40 19.66
C GLY A 335 5.57 -0.56 19.14
N GLU A 336 6.47 -1.01 20.02
CA GLU A 336 7.46 -2.04 19.70
C GLU A 336 6.79 -3.41 19.52
N SER A 337 7.47 -4.31 18.80
CA SER A 337 7.06 -5.69 18.57
C SER A 337 8.21 -6.62 18.96
N GLU A 338 7.90 -7.79 19.53
CA GLU A 338 8.92 -8.84 19.74
C GLU A 338 9.28 -9.55 18.42
N ASP A 339 8.31 -9.63 17.50
CA ASP A 339 8.43 -10.30 16.21
C ASP A 339 8.54 -9.30 15.05
N PRO A 340 9.22 -9.66 13.94
CA PRO A 340 9.25 -8.86 12.71
C PRO A 340 7.85 -8.63 12.12
N VAL A 341 7.65 -7.47 11.50
CA VAL A 341 6.33 -7.04 11.01
C VAL A 341 6.34 -6.60 9.53
N GLU A 342 7.48 -6.75 8.85
CA GLU A 342 7.72 -6.21 7.52
C GLU A 342 7.42 -7.23 6.40
N PHE A 343 6.18 -7.72 6.38
CA PHE A 343 5.71 -8.79 5.49
C PHE A 343 5.84 -8.46 4.00
N LEU A 344 5.70 -7.18 3.61
CA LEU A 344 5.96 -6.76 2.24
C LEU A 344 7.45 -6.91 1.90
N VAL A 345 8.36 -6.50 2.80
CA VAL A 345 9.80 -6.62 2.56
C VAL A 345 10.20 -8.07 2.38
N GLN A 346 9.69 -8.96 3.24
CA GLN A 346 9.91 -10.40 3.13
C GLN A 346 9.37 -10.95 1.81
N GLY A 347 8.08 -10.74 1.52
CA GLY A 347 7.46 -11.29 0.33
C GLY A 347 8.02 -10.70 -0.97
N GLY A 348 8.38 -9.42 -0.96
CA GLY A 348 9.05 -8.73 -2.07
C GLY A 348 10.45 -9.29 -2.32
N ALA A 349 11.27 -9.47 -1.28
CA ALA A 349 12.61 -10.03 -1.44
C ALA A 349 12.57 -11.47 -2.00
N SER A 350 11.64 -12.31 -1.52
CA SER A 350 11.37 -13.63 -2.12
C SER A 350 10.98 -13.52 -3.59
N ALA A 351 10.06 -12.60 -3.92
CA ALA A 351 9.56 -12.43 -5.27
C ALA A 351 10.64 -11.96 -6.25
N LEU A 352 11.56 -11.11 -5.80
CA LEU A 352 12.66 -10.63 -6.62
C LEU A 352 13.56 -11.78 -7.08
N MET A 353 14.01 -12.63 -6.14
CA MET A 353 14.81 -13.81 -6.49
C MET A 353 14.02 -14.82 -7.32
N ASN A 354 12.77 -15.06 -6.97
CA ASN A 354 11.91 -15.99 -7.71
C ASN A 354 11.68 -15.54 -9.16
N LEU A 355 11.43 -14.26 -9.41
CA LEU A 355 11.22 -13.75 -10.77
C LEU A 355 12.51 -13.78 -11.58
N VAL A 356 13.62 -13.29 -11.02
CA VAL A 356 14.88 -13.13 -11.74
C VAL A 356 15.56 -14.49 -12.00
N TYR A 357 15.70 -15.34 -10.99
CA TYR A 357 16.50 -16.56 -11.10
C TYR A 357 15.69 -17.83 -11.37
N TYR A 358 14.46 -17.94 -10.86
CA TYR A 358 13.64 -19.15 -11.05
C TYR A 358 12.56 -19.01 -12.14
N GLY A 359 12.07 -17.79 -12.34
CA GLY A 359 11.02 -17.43 -13.28
C GLY A 359 11.52 -16.98 -14.64
N ASP A 360 12.80 -16.62 -14.75
CA ASP A 360 13.45 -16.12 -15.97
C ASP A 360 12.72 -14.90 -16.56
N ILE A 361 12.40 -13.93 -15.71
CA ILE A 361 11.61 -12.74 -16.08
C ILE A 361 12.25 -11.92 -17.22
N ALA A 362 13.56 -12.08 -17.46
CA ALA A 362 14.28 -11.45 -18.56
C ALA A 362 13.77 -11.88 -19.95
N GLU A 363 13.18 -13.07 -20.06
CA GLU A 363 12.53 -13.54 -21.30
C GLU A 363 11.14 -12.91 -21.51
N ARG A 364 10.68 -12.09 -20.55
CA ARG A 364 9.43 -11.29 -20.60
C ARG A 364 8.14 -12.10 -20.74
N ASP A 365 8.12 -13.30 -20.20
CA ASP A 365 6.90 -14.07 -20.09
C ASP A 365 5.89 -13.39 -19.14
N SER A 366 4.61 -13.46 -19.51
CA SER A 366 3.54 -12.84 -18.71
C SER A 366 3.42 -13.46 -17.32
N THR A 367 3.11 -12.64 -16.30
CA THR A 367 2.80 -13.08 -14.94
C THR A 367 1.50 -13.91 -14.91
N SER A 368 1.61 -15.21 -15.19
CA SER A 368 0.48 -16.15 -15.19
C SER A 368 0.24 -16.75 -13.80
N LYS A 369 -0.97 -17.29 -13.59
CA LYS A 369 -1.28 -18.02 -12.36
C LYS A 369 -0.40 -19.25 -12.24
N GLU A 370 -0.17 -19.96 -13.33
CA GLU A 370 0.67 -21.16 -13.39
C GLU A 370 2.12 -20.84 -12.97
N LEU A 371 2.67 -19.73 -13.47
CA LEU A 371 3.99 -19.26 -13.06
C LEU A 371 4.02 -18.91 -11.57
N TYR A 372 3.00 -18.21 -11.05
CA TYR A 372 2.92 -17.92 -9.62
C TYR A 372 2.97 -19.19 -8.75
N TYR A 373 2.18 -20.21 -9.09
CA TYR A 373 2.20 -21.47 -8.34
C TYR A 373 3.55 -22.17 -8.42
N LYS A 374 4.18 -22.21 -9.61
CA LYS A 374 5.54 -22.74 -9.77
C LYS A 374 6.53 -22.03 -8.84
N LEU A 375 6.48 -20.70 -8.79
CA LEU A 375 7.48 -19.90 -8.06
C LEU A 375 7.28 -19.92 -6.53
N PHE A 376 6.04 -19.90 -6.05
CA PHE A 376 5.77 -19.70 -4.60
C PHE A 376 5.10 -20.88 -3.91
N LYS A 377 4.64 -21.91 -4.64
CA LYS A 377 3.88 -23.04 -4.08
C LYS A 377 4.54 -24.40 -4.34
N GLU A 378 5.37 -24.51 -5.37
CA GLU A 378 6.18 -25.70 -5.61
C GLU A 378 7.52 -25.65 -4.87
N LYS A 379 8.22 -26.79 -4.82
CA LYS A 379 9.53 -26.87 -4.17
C LYS A 379 10.59 -26.17 -5.00
N GLY A 380 11.53 -25.50 -4.33
CA GLY A 380 12.70 -24.87 -4.93
C GLY A 380 12.46 -23.42 -5.38
N GLY A 381 11.36 -22.79 -4.96
CA GLY A 381 11.28 -21.35 -4.97
C GLY A 381 12.13 -20.74 -3.85
N PHE A 382 12.49 -19.47 -4.00
CA PHE A 382 13.17 -18.70 -2.97
C PHE A 382 12.19 -18.26 -1.89
N ASP A 383 12.59 -18.34 -0.63
CA ASP A 383 11.85 -17.82 0.51
C ASP A 383 12.75 -16.95 1.39
N ALA A 384 12.14 -15.92 1.98
CA ALA A 384 12.82 -14.94 2.79
C ALA A 384 12.53 -15.17 4.28
N GLU A 385 13.59 -15.07 5.09
CA GLU A 385 13.52 -15.07 6.56
C GLU A 385 14.05 -13.76 7.11
N PHE A 386 13.41 -13.27 8.17
CA PHE A 386 13.90 -12.09 8.88
C PHE A 386 15.08 -12.45 9.77
N THR A 387 16.03 -11.52 9.85
CA THR A 387 17.11 -11.58 10.85
C THR A 387 17.15 -10.34 11.72
N HIS A 388 16.55 -9.23 11.28
CA HIS A 388 16.48 -7.96 12.01
C HIS A 388 15.16 -7.26 11.69
N SER A 389 14.57 -6.53 12.65
CA SER A 389 13.36 -5.72 12.47
C SER A 389 13.45 -4.40 13.23
N ILE A 390 13.03 -3.32 12.57
CA ILE A 390 13.02 -2.00 13.19
C ILE A 390 12.04 -1.95 14.38
N ALA A 391 10.91 -2.66 14.25
CA ALA A 391 9.90 -2.74 15.31
C ALA A 391 10.40 -3.51 16.54
N ALA A 392 11.38 -4.40 16.37
CA ALA A 392 12.05 -5.15 17.44
C ALA A 392 13.29 -4.44 18.00
N GLY A 393 13.56 -3.20 17.56
CA GLY A 393 14.64 -2.36 18.10
C GLY A 393 15.90 -2.28 17.24
N ASP A 394 15.98 -3.00 16.12
CA ASP A 394 17.13 -2.94 15.20
C ASP A 394 17.14 -1.69 14.34
N ASP A 395 18.30 -1.25 13.88
CA ASP A 395 18.42 0.00 13.11
C ASP A 395 17.88 -0.09 11.67
N TYR A 396 17.68 -1.30 11.16
CA TYR A 396 17.14 -1.59 9.84
C TYR A 396 16.50 -2.97 9.83
N VAL A 397 15.64 -3.21 8.83
CA VAL A 397 15.12 -4.54 8.54
C VAL A 397 16.19 -5.30 7.78
N ARG A 398 16.43 -6.57 8.10
CA ARG A 398 17.31 -7.43 7.33
C ARG A 398 16.63 -8.74 7.01
N VAL A 399 16.50 -9.03 5.72
CA VAL A 399 15.94 -10.28 5.21
C VAL A 399 17.00 -11.06 4.46
N GLU A 400 17.00 -12.36 4.66
CA GLU A 400 17.84 -13.32 3.95
C GLU A 400 16.94 -14.23 3.12
N VAL A 401 17.24 -14.34 1.84
CA VAL A 401 16.49 -15.09 0.85
C VAL A 401 17.33 -16.27 0.39
N THR A 402 16.79 -17.47 0.52
CA THR A 402 17.44 -18.73 0.11
C THR A 402 16.41 -19.67 -0.54
N ARG A 403 16.89 -20.74 -1.18
CA ARG A 403 16.07 -21.68 -1.98
C ARG A 403 15.48 -22.86 -1.20
#